data_AF-A0AA39QTB1-F1
#
_entry.id   AF-A0AA39QTB1-F1
#
_cell.length_a   1.000
_cell.length_b   1.000
_cell.length_c   1.000
_cell.angle_alpha   90.00
_cell.angle_beta   90.00
_cell.angle_gamma   90.00
#
_symmetry.space_group_name_H-M   'P 1'
#
loop_
_entity.id
_entity.type
_entity.pdbx_description
1 polymer ?
#
loop_
_entity_poly.entity_id
_entity_poly.type
_entity_poly.pdbx_seq_one_letter_code
_entity_poly.pdbx_strand_id
1 'polypeptide(L)'
;MPSPTPTILLLSLPPSILCSINLLSFTTAPSFHGIKNLSPGYHFIFTSETTSHSIRDGFWFYIPTTTEPALRVRKWDGERGGLVGVGGEEDGEEMERYRAYVGEVWERGLMPYRQIVPSQDNAAEVVEEVDHWAQLTRHITARVLTHLTKNKEWRITSASSALVDRDEIPGLQVEEVFEEGEGEDVKEEMEALEGFLRREYGWELGDEFVRRGMLQLDDGEMVEMEMEEMEGEDERGEYAPVVVDLDNP
;
A
#
# COMPACT_ATOMS: atom_id res chain seq x y z
N MET A 1 -32.86 -10.42 8.86
CA MET A 1 -31.76 -9.64 8.25
C MET A 1 -30.51 -10.50 8.31
N PRO A 2 -29.65 -10.52 7.28
CA PRO A 2 -28.35 -11.18 7.37
C PRO A 2 -27.57 -10.61 8.57
N SER A 3 -26.78 -11.44 9.26
CA SER A 3 -25.95 -10.94 10.36
C SER A 3 -24.95 -9.93 9.79
N PRO A 4 -24.79 -8.75 10.41
CA PRO A 4 -23.80 -7.80 9.94
C PRO A 4 -22.42 -8.46 10.02
N THR A 5 -21.63 -8.30 8.97
CA THR A 5 -20.24 -8.79 8.91
C THR A 5 -19.31 -7.59 8.85
N PRO A 6 -18.00 -7.77 9.12
CA PRO A 6 -17.04 -6.71 8.89
C PRO A 6 -17.17 -6.11 7.48
N THR A 7 -17.26 -4.79 7.42
CA THR A 7 -17.66 -4.03 6.22
C THR A 7 -16.87 -2.72 6.14
N ILE A 8 -16.51 -2.33 4.92
CA ILE A 8 -16.08 -0.97 4.61
C ILE A 8 -17.09 -0.30 3.67
N LEU A 9 -17.61 0.86 4.08
CA LEU A 9 -18.42 1.73 3.25
C LEU A 9 -17.55 2.78 2.55
N LEU A 10 -17.84 3.01 1.28
CA LEU A 10 -17.16 3.98 0.41
C LEU A 10 -18.21 4.95 -0.14
N LEU A 11 -18.39 6.06 0.58
CA LEU A 11 -19.43 7.04 0.31
C LEU A 11 -19.05 7.91 -0.88
N SER A 12 -20.04 8.20 -1.74
CA SER A 12 -19.89 9.12 -2.88
C SER A 12 -18.80 8.74 -3.89
N LEU A 13 -18.41 7.46 -3.95
CA LEU A 13 -17.41 6.99 -4.89
C LEU A 13 -17.95 7.11 -6.34
N PRO A 14 -17.23 7.78 -7.26
CA PRO A 14 -17.67 7.89 -8.65
C PRO A 14 -17.81 6.52 -9.32
N PRO A 15 -18.75 6.34 -10.26
CA PRO A 15 -18.76 5.16 -11.11
C PRO A 15 -17.64 5.24 -12.15
N SER A 16 -17.32 4.09 -12.76
CA SER A 16 -16.36 3.96 -13.85
C SER A 16 -14.90 4.30 -13.52
N ILE A 17 -14.54 4.37 -12.23
CA ILE A 17 -13.15 4.53 -11.79
C ILE A 17 -12.56 3.17 -11.40
N LEU A 18 -11.23 3.06 -11.39
CA LEU A 18 -10.55 1.88 -10.88
C LEU A 18 -10.62 1.89 -9.34
N CYS A 19 -11.09 0.78 -8.77
CA CYS A 19 -11.04 0.50 -7.34
C CYS A 19 -10.38 -0.86 -7.13
N SER A 20 -9.52 -0.96 -6.13
CA SER A 20 -8.85 -2.21 -5.80
C SER A 20 -8.83 -2.41 -4.30
N ILE A 21 -9.07 -3.66 -3.90
CA ILE A 21 -8.87 -4.13 -2.53
C ILE A 21 -7.91 -5.32 -2.54
N ASN A 22 -6.80 -5.19 -1.83
CA ASN A 22 -5.80 -6.24 -1.67
C ASN A 22 -5.29 -6.77 -3.03
N LEU A 23 -5.71 -7.98 -3.42
CA LEU A 23 -5.32 -8.65 -4.67
C LEU A 23 -6.36 -8.51 -5.79
N LEU A 24 -7.45 -7.78 -5.54
CA LEU A 24 -8.58 -7.64 -6.47
C LEU A 24 -8.63 -6.22 -7.01
N SER A 25 -8.87 -6.09 -8.31
CA SER A 25 -9.09 -4.81 -8.98
C SER A 25 -10.34 -4.89 -9.83
N PHE A 26 -11.14 -3.84 -9.84
CA PHE A 26 -12.39 -3.76 -10.59
C PHE A 26 -12.76 -2.31 -10.90
N THR A 27 -13.67 -2.12 -11.83
CA THR A 27 -14.25 -0.81 -12.13
C THR A 27 -15.51 -0.60 -11.32
N THR A 28 -15.65 0.57 -10.69
CA THR A 28 -16.81 0.89 -9.84
C THR A 28 -18.10 1.01 -10.67
N ALA A 29 -19.21 0.51 -10.12
CA ALA A 29 -20.55 0.69 -10.68
C ALA A 29 -21.32 1.76 -9.89
N PRO A 30 -22.33 2.44 -10.47
CA PRO A 30 -23.15 3.40 -9.72
C PRO A 30 -23.85 2.83 -8.49
N SER A 31 -24.11 1.51 -8.50
CA SER A 31 -24.71 0.81 -7.37
C SER A 31 -23.68 0.37 -6.32
N PHE A 32 -22.38 0.56 -6.53
CA PHE A 32 -21.34 0.09 -5.61
C PHE A 32 -21.15 1.10 -4.46
N HIS A 33 -21.25 0.61 -3.23
CA HIS A 33 -21.19 1.42 -2.01
C HIS A 33 -20.13 0.91 -1.02
N GLY A 34 -19.49 -0.22 -1.28
CA GLY A 34 -18.51 -0.78 -0.35
C GLY A 34 -18.36 -2.29 -0.46
N ILE A 35 -17.66 -2.85 0.53
CA ILE A 35 -17.24 -4.26 0.56
C ILE A 35 -17.65 -4.87 1.90
N LYS A 36 -18.29 -6.04 1.85
CA LYS A 36 -18.74 -6.82 3.01
C LYS A 36 -17.96 -8.14 3.13
N ASN A 37 -18.15 -8.85 4.23
CA ASN A 37 -17.49 -10.12 4.56
C ASN A 37 -15.96 -10.02 4.62
N LEU A 38 -15.41 -8.89 5.10
CA LEU A 38 -13.96 -8.76 5.27
C LEU A 38 -13.45 -9.70 6.37
N SER A 39 -12.31 -10.35 6.13
CA SER A 39 -11.61 -11.13 7.14
C SER A 39 -10.97 -10.20 8.20
N PRO A 40 -10.68 -10.71 9.41
CA PRO A 40 -9.84 -9.98 10.36
C PRO A 40 -8.42 -9.81 9.84
N GLY A 41 -7.82 -8.63 10.02
CA GLY A 41 -6.47 -8.34 9.54
C GLY A 41 -6.33 -6.94 8.96
N TYR A 42 -5.15 -6.66 8.41
CA TYR A 42 -4.89 -5.46 7.64
C TYR A 42 -5.39 -5.63 6.23
N HIS A 43 -6.01 -4.59 5.67
CA HIS A 43 -6.43 -4.51 4.28
C HIS A 43 -5.91 -3.21 3.68
N PHE A 44 -5.72 -3.22 2.37
CA PHE A 44 -5.36 -2.04 1.60
C PHE A 44 -6.39 -1.84 0.50
N ILE A 45 -6.90 -0.61 0.39
CA ILE A 45 -7.76 -0.21 -0.71
C ILE A 45 -7.16 1.00 -1.40
N PHE A 46 -7.19 1.02 -2.72
CA PHE A 46 -6.83 2.19 -3.50
C PHE A 46 -7.84 2.45 -4.62
N THR A 47 -7.86 3.71 -5.04
CA THR A 47 -8.70 4.21 -6.12
C THR A 47 -7.85 4.98 -7.11
N SER A 48 -8.32 5.04 -8.34
CA SER A 48 -7.64 5.71 -9.44
C SER A 48 -8.68 6.10 -10.49
N GLU A 49 -8.64 7.35 -10.98
CA GLU A 49 -9.67 7.87 -11.90
C GLU A 49 -9.73 7.10 -13.21
N THR A 50 -8.60 6.57 -13.67
CA THR A 50 -8.53 5.70 -14.85
C THR A 50 -7.76 4.42 -14.55
N THR A 51 -7.76 3.48 -15.50
CA THR A 51 -7.03 2.22 -15.42
C THR A 51 -5.56 2.32 -15.85
N SER A 52 -5.19 3.40 -16.54
CA SER A 52 -3.86 3.60 -17.13
C SER A 52 -3.35 5.02 -16.88
N HIS A 53 -2.14 5.15 -16.36
CA HIS A 53 -1.43 6.44 -16.20
C HIS A 53 -2.13 7.49 -15.30
N SER A 54 -2.88 7.08 -14.29
CA SER A 54 -3.41 7.98 -13.26
C SER A 54 -2.83 7.68 -11.89
N ILE A 55 -2.87 8.70 -11.02
CA ILE A 55 -2.46 8.59 -9.62
C ILE A 55 -3.34 7.54 -8.94
N ARG A 56 -2.69 6.63 -8.22
CA ARG A 56 -3.33 5.65 -7.35
C ARG A 56 -3.22 6.16 -5.93
N ASP A 57 -4.37 6.45 -5.34
CA ASP A 57 -4.46 6.94 -3.97
C ASP A 57 -5.22 5.93 -3.13
N GLY A 58 -4.62 5.53 -2.01
CA GLY A 58 -5.17 4.48 -1.17
C GLY A 58 -4.77 4.61 0.28
N PHE A 59 -5.35 3.74 1.12
CA PHE A 59 -5.05 3.72 2.54
C PHE A 59 -5.16 2.31 3.09
N TRP A 60 -4.37 2.06 4.13
CA TRP A 60 -4.47 0.85 4.94
C TRP A 60 -5.55 1.02 6.00
N PHE A 61 -6.22 -0.08 6.33
CA PHE A 61 -7.13 -0.14 7.46
C PHE A 61 -7.08 -1.53 8.11
N TYR A 62 -7.55 -1.60 9.36
CA TYR A 62 -7.52 -2.83 10.15
C TYR A 62 -8.94 -3.27 10.54
N ILE A 63 -9.23 -4.55 10.34
CA ILE A 63 -10.44 -5.23 10.81
C ILE A 63 -10.06 -6.06 12.05
N PRO A 64 -10.59 -5.72 13.24
CA PRO A 64 -10.27 -6.45 14.46
C PRO A 64 -11.01 -7.78 14.53
N THR A 65 -10.42 -8.71 15.28
CA THR A 65 -11.10 -9.96 15.67
C THR A 65 -12.02 -9.66 16.86
N THR A 66 -13.26 -9.27 16.56
CA THR A 66 -14.29 -8.93 17.57
C THR A 66 -15.57 -9.73 17.38
N THR A 67 -16.36 -9.86 18.45
CA THR A 67 -17.70 -10.47 18.40
C THR A 67 -18.69 -9.59 17.65
N GLU A 68 -18.48 -8.28 17.65
CA GLU A 68 -19.26 -7.33 16.87
C GLU A 68 -18.60 -7.07 15.50
N PRO A 69 -19.38 -6.97 14.43
CA PRO A 69 -18.87 -6.72 13.09
C PRO A 69 -18.33 -5.30 12.97
N ALA A 70 -17.04 -5.19 12.62
CA ALA A 70 -16.39 -3.91 12.43
C ALA A 70 -16.94 -3.16 11.21
N LEU A 71 -17.23 -1.87 11.38
CA LEU A 71 -17.58 -0.97 10.28
C LEU A 71 -16.44 0.05 10.11
N ARG A 72 -16.00 0.21 8.85
CA ARG A 72 -15.10 1.27 8.40
C ARG A 72 -15.84 2.14 7.41
N VAL A 73 -15.60 3.45 7.44
CA VAL A 73 -16.27 4.39 6.53
C VAL A 73 -15.25 5.34 5.95
N ARG A 74 -15.31 5.53 4.64
CA ARG A 74 -14.56 6.56 3.91
C ARG A 74 -15.47 7.24 2.93
N LYS A 75 -15.13 8.47 2.59
CA LYS A 75 -15.86 9.27 1.60
C LYS A 75 -14.92 9.69 0.50
N TRP A 76 -15.39 9.65 -0.74
CA TRP A 76 -14.68 10.24 -1.86
C TRP A 76 -14.73 11.76 -1.78
N ASP A 77 -13.56 12.38 -1.91
CA ASP A 77 -13.39 13.82 -2.06
C ASP A 77 -12.97 14.10 -3.51
N GLY A 78 -13.86 14.77 -4.26
CA GLY A 78 -13.62 15.10 -5.67
C GLY A 78 -12.65 16.24 -5.88
N GLU A 79 -12.43 17.12 -4.89
CA GLU A 79 -11.41 18.16 -4.98
C GLU A 79 -10.02 17.56 -4.76
N ARG A 80 -9.93 16.59 -3.86
CA ARG A 80 -8.67 15.90 -3.53
C ARG A 80 -8.36 14.71 -4.44
N GLY A 81 -9.35 14.22 -5.20
CA GLY A 81 -9.22 13.04 -6.06
C GLY A 81 -8.90 11.75 -5.28
N GLY A 82 -9.53 11.55 -4.12
CA GLY A 82 -9.22 10.37 -3.30
C GLY A 82 -10.19 10.12 -2.14
N LEU A 83 -9.99 8.98 -1.46
CA LEU A 83 -10.76 8.60 -0.28
C LEU A 83 -10.22 9.30 0.98
N VAL A 84 -11.11 9.88 1.76
CA VAL A 84 -10.80 10.57 3.02
C VAL A 84 -11.56 9.95 4.20
N GLY A 85 -10.99 10.10 5.40
CA GLY A 85 -11.69 9.79 6.64
C GLY A 85 -13.00 10.58 6.73
N VAL A 86 -14.05 9.95 7.23
CA VAL A 86 -15.20 10.69 7.73
C VAL A 86 -14.92 11.08 9.18
N GLY A 87 -15.17 12.33 9.54
CA GLY A 87 -15.19 12.70 10.97
C GLY A 87 -16.21 11.82 11.69
N GLY A 88 -15.97 11.50 12.97
CA GLY A 88 -16.97 10.78 13.76
C GLY A 88 -16.90 9.25 13.72
N GLU A 89 -15.75 8.62 13.47
CA GLU A 89 -15.58 7.19 13.84
C GLU A 89 -15.78 6.95 15.36
N GLU A 90 -15.78 8.03 16.16
CA GLU A 90 -16.16 8.07 17.59
C GLU A 90 -17.56 8.68 17.84
N ASP A 91 -18.23 9.20 16.81
CA ASP A 91 -19.57 9.80 16.90
C ASP A 91 -20.64 8.72 16.71
N GLY A 92 -21.26 8.33 17.83
CA GLY A 92 -22.22 7.24 17.88
C GLY A 92 -23.44 7.45 17.00
N GLU A 93 -23.95 8.68 16.84
CA GLU A 93 -25.17 8.92 16.06
C GLU A 93 -24.93 8.74 14.56
N GLU A 94 -23.79 9.22 14.06
CA GLU A 94 -23.44 9.12 12.65
C GLU A 94 -23.08 7.69 12.26
N MET A 95 -22.31 7.00 13.11
CA MET A 95 -22.01 5.59 12.91
C MET A 95 -23.26 4.69 12.92
N GLU A 96 -24.28 5.05 13.70
CA GLU A 96 -25.55 4.31 13.70
C GLU A 96 -26.35 4.53 12.40
N ARG A 97 -26.32 5.73 11.83
CA ARG A 97 -26.88 5.98 10.49
C ARG A 97 -26.15 5.16 9.43
N TYR A 98 -24.83 5.07 9.49
CA TYR A 98 -24.06 4.23 8.57
C TYR A 98 -24.38 2.74 8.74
N ARG A 99 -24.55 2.25 9.96
CA ARG A 99 -25.01 0.87 10.21
C ARG A 99 -26.38 0.58 9.61
N ALA A 100 -27.35 1.50 9.79
CA ALA A 100 -28.66 1.37 9.16
C ALA A 100 -28.53 1.33 7.63
N TYR A 101 -27.71 2.22 7.06
CA TYR A 101 -27.45 2.28 5.63
C TYR A 101 -26.80 1.00 5.08
N VAL A 102 -25.84 0.38 5.79
CA VAL A 102 -25.29 -0.94 5.44
C VAL A 102 -26.42 -1.96 5.24
N GLY A 103 -27.43 -1.96 6.14
CA GLY A 103 -28.59 -2.84 6.02
C GLY A 103 -29.41 -2.61 4.76
N GLU A 104 -29.56 -1.36 4.32
CA GLU A 104 -30.28 -0.99 3.10
C GLU A 104 -29.53 -1.44 1.83
N VAL A 105 -28.21 -1.23 1.79
CA VAL A 105 -27.40 -1.54 0.59
C VAL A 105 -26.84 -2.96 0.59
N TRP A 106 -27.08 -3.77 1.62
CA TRP A 106 -26.42 -5.06 1.83
C TRP A 106 -26.45 -5.99 0.61
N GLU A 107 -27.62 -6.19 0.01
CA GLU A 107 -27.81 -7.21 -1.04
C GLU A 107 -27.25 -6.81 -2.40
N ARG A 108 -27.28 -5.51 -2.74
CA ARG A 108 -26.98 -5.04 -4.11
C ARG A 108 -25.87 -4.01 -4.19
N GLY A 109 -25.57 -3.33 -3.08
CA GLY A 109 -24.56 -2.27 -3.04
C GLY A 109 -23.24 -2.66 -2.42
N LEU A 110 -23.16 -3.80 -1.73
CA LEU A 110 -21.92 -4.28 -1.11
C LEU A 110 -21.39 -5.51 -1.81
N MET A 111 -20.18 -5.40 -2.33
CA MET A 111 -19.47 -6.53 -2.94
C MET A 111 -18.94 -7.45 -1.82
N PRO A 112 -19.22 -8.76 -1.85
CA PRO A 112 -18.59 -9.68 -0.90
C PRO A 112 -17.09 -9.80 -1.20
N TYR A 113 -16.26 -9.65 -0.18
CA TYR A 113 -14.83 -9.91 -0.27
C TYR A 113 -14.59 -11.41 -0.49
N ARG A 114 -13.89 -11.76 -1.57
CA ARG A 114 -13.55 -13.13 -1.95
C ARG A 114 -12.19 -13.16 -2.64
N GLN A 115 -11.19 -13.79 -2.05
CA GLN A 115 -9.89 -13.97 -2.69
C GLN A 115 -9.87 -15.33 -3.40
N ILE A 116 -10.33 -15.37 -4.64
CA ILE A 116 -10.23 -16.57 -5.48
C ILE A 116 -9.13 -16.30 -6.50
N VAL A 117 -8.03 -17.03 -6.39
CA VAL A 117 -7.04 -17.13 -7.46
C VAL A 117 -7.38 -18.41 -8.24
N PRO A 118 -7.69 -18.35 -9.55
CA PRO A 118 -7.88 -19.55 -10.34
C PRO A 118 -6.61 -20.40 -10.31
N SER A 119 -6.72 -21.71 -10.10
CA SER A 119 -5.58 -22.59 -10.30
C SER A 119 -5.11 -22.48 -11.75
N GLN A 120 -3.79 -22.39 -11.96
CA GLN A 120 -3.23 -22.36 -13.32
C GLN A 120 -3.49 -23.65 -14.10
N ASP A 121 -3.80 -24.75 -13.39
CA ASP A 121 -3.90 -26.09 -13.96
C ASP A 121 -5.34 -26.56 -14.24
N ASN A 122 -6.38 -25.97 -13.62
CA ASN A 122 -7.76 -26.36 -13.88
C ASN A 122 -8.79 -25.32 -13.39
N ALA A 123 -9.44 -24.60 -14.31
CA ALA A 123 -10.44 -23.58 -14.00
C ALA A 123 -11.71 -24.11 -13.28
N ALA A 124 -11.88 -25.44 -13.19
CA ALA A 124 -13.01 -26.08 -12.52
C ALA A 124 -12.70 -26.56 -11.09
N GLU A 125 -11.43 -26.57 -10.67
CA GLU A 125 -11.05 -26.91 -9.29
C GLU A 125 -11.02 -25.63 -8.44
N VAL A 126 -11.98 -25.53 -7.53
CA VAL A 126 -11.97 -24.52 -6.47
C VAL A 126 -10.85 -24.92 -5.50
N VAL A 127 -9.66 -24.39 -5.71
CA VAL A 127 -8.58 -24.46 -4.71
C VAL A 127 -9.10 -23.78 -3.45
N GLU A 128 -8.82 -24.38 -2.29
CA GLU A 128 -9.13 -23.81 -0.99
C GLU A 128 -8.83 -22.30 -0.97
N GLU A 129 -9.70 -21.55 -0.31
CA GLU A 129 -9.55 -20.12 -0.03
C GLU A 129 -8.32 -19.90 0.86
N VAL A 130 -7.13 -20.06 0.28
CA VAL A 130 -5.89 -19.70 0.93
C VAL A 130 -5.88 -18.17 0.94
N ASP A 131 -6.04 -17.58 2.12
CA ASP A 131 -5.94 -16.14 2.33
C ASP A 131 -4.49 -15.69 2.08
N HIS A 132 -4.12 -15.61 0.80
CA HIS A 132 -2.81 -15.18 0.32
C HIS A 132 -2.48 -13.79 0.87
N TRP A 133 -3.49 -12.94 1.03
CA TRP A 133 -3.31 -11.61 1.59
C TRP A 133 -2.90 -11.64 3.06
N ALA A 134 -3.53 -12.47 3.89
CA ALA A 134 -3.12 -12.63 5.28
C ALA A 134 -1.65 -13.07 5.40
N GLN A 135 -1.17 -13.92 4.48
CA GLN A 135 0.24 -14.31 4.45
C GLN A 135 1.16 -13.15 4.06
N LEU A 136 0.82 -12.39 3.01
CA LEU A 136 1.58 -11.23 2.54
C LEU A 136 1.64 -10.11 3.60
N THR A 137 0.59 -9.99 4.42
CA THR A 137 0.43 -8.90 5.37
C THR A 137 0.73 -9.28 6.82
N ARG A 138 1.16 -10.53 7.10
CA ARG A 138 1.36 -11.05 8.47
C ARG A 138 2.34 -10.25 9.35
N HIS A 139 3.26 -9.51 8.73
CA HIS A 139 4.24 -8.67 9.43
C HIS A 139 3.90 -7.17 9.40
N ILE A 140 2.84 -6.78 8.70
CA ILE A 140 2.36 -5.41 8.70
C ILE A 140 1.73 -5.12 10.07
N THR A 141 2.11 -3.99 10.67
CA THR A 141 1.60 -3.55 11.97
C THR A 141 1.28 -2.07 11.93
N ALA A 142 0.39 -1.63 12.83
CA ALA A 142 0.05 -0.23 13.02
C ALA A 142 1.31 0.63 13.27
N ARG A 143 2.31 0.08 13.97
CA ARG A 143 3.57 0.76 14.23
C ARG A 143 4.34 1.01 12.93
N VAL A 144 4.48 -0.01 12.09
CA VAL A 144 5.16 0.11 10.78
C VAL A 144 4.41 1.10 9.89
N LEU A 145 3.09 0.95 9.75
CA LEU A 145 2.28 1.84 8.91
C LEU A 145 2.36 3.29 9.38
N THR A 146 2.15 3.55 10.67
CA THR A 146 2.24 4.91 11.23
C THR A 146 3.64 5.50 11.06
N HIS A 147 4.67 4.68 11.21
CA HIS A 147 6.05 5.15 11.03
C HIS A 147 6.36 5.52 9.58
N LEU A 148 5.83 4.77 8.61
CA LEU A 148 6.01 5.02 7.18
C LEU A 148 5.18 6.22 6.69
N THR A 149 3.92 6.31 7.08
CA THR A 149 3.00 7.36 6.58
C THR A 149 3.01 8.63 7.43
N LYS A 150 3.71 8.63 8.57
CA LYS A 150 3.77 9.72 9.56
C LYS A 150 2.41 10.17 10.11
N ASN A 151 1.35 9.38 9.87
CA ASN A 151 0.00 9.66 10.32
C ASN A 151 -0.76 8.36 10.61
N LYS A 152 -1.90 8.48 11.30
CA LYS A 152 -2.77 7.33 11.60
C LYS A 152 -3.78 7.01 10.51
N GLU A 153 -3.85 7.82 9.45
CA GLU A 153 -4.71 7.54 8.30
C GLU A 153 -4.15 6.43 7.41
N TRP A 154 -2.85 6.14 7.53
CA TRP A 154 -2.11 5.14 6.76
C TRP A 154 -2.35 5.25 5.25
N ARG A 155 -2.50 6.49 4.78
CA ARG A 155 -2.67 6.83 3.36
C ARG A 155 -1.33 6.77 2.63
N ILE A 156 -1.34 6.22 1.43
CA ILE A 156 -0.22 6.21 0.50
C ILE A 156 -0.73 6.54 -0.91
N THR A 157 0.12 7.18 -1.70
CA THR A 157 -0.22 7.56 -3.08
C THR A 157 0.96 7.29 -3.99
N SER A 158 0.69 6.90 -5.24
CA SER A 158 1.74 6.69 -6.25
C SER A 158 2.45 7.98 -6.66
N ALA A 159 1.95 9.14 -6.23
CA ALA A 159 2.60 10.44 -6.43
C ALA A 159 3.59 10.81 -5.30
N SER A 160 3.72 9.97 -4.27
CA SER A 160 4.63 10.21 -3.15
C SER A 160 5.95 9.48 -3.36
N SER A 161 7.07 10.19 -3.26
CA SER A 161 8.41 9.62 -3.20
C SER A 161 8.84 9.39 -1.75
N ALA A 162 9.77 8.46 -1.49
CA ALA A 162 10.40 8.37 -0.18
C ALA A 162 11.21 9.65 0.11
N LEU A 163 11.47 9.94 1.38
CA LEU A 163 12.27 11.12 1.75
C LEU A 163 13.70 11.08 1.18
N VAL A 164 14.23 9.88 0.99
CA VAL A 164 15.54 9.61 0.36
C VAL A 164 15.48 9.66 -1.17
N ASP A 165 14.33 9.42 -1.79
CA ASP A 165 14.16 9.51 -3.25
C ASP A 165 13.97 10.97 -3.73
N ARG A 166 14.31 11.96 -2.89
CA ARG A 166 14.16 13.39 -3.17
C ARG A 166 15.41 14.02 -3.79
N ASP A 167 16.38 13.20 -4.18
CA ASP A 167 17.58 13.67 -4.85
C ASP A 167 17.28 14.05 -6.32
N GLU A 168 17.48 15.35 -6.59
CA GLU A 168 17.50 16.07 -7.86
C GLU A 168 16.61 15.57 -9.02
N ILE A 169 15.34 15.99 -9.05
CA ILE A 169 14.61 16.11 -10.32
C ILE A 169 14.93 17.49 -10.92
N PRO A 170 15.66 17.58 -12.06
CA PRO A 170 16.00 18.86 -12.67
C PRO A 170 14.73 19.62 -13.10
N GLY A 171 14.48 20.77 -12.48
CA GLY A 171 13.37 21.68 -12.83
C GLY A 171 12.24 21.81 -11.80
N LEU A 172 12.29 21.09 -10.67
CA LEU A 172 11.37 21.30 -9.55
C LEU A 172 12.01 22.19 -8.49
N GLN A 173 11.57 23.45 -8.41
CA GLN A 173 11.90 24.32 -7.28
C GLN A 173 11.03 23.91 -6.09
N VAL A 174 11.63 23.17 -5.15
CA VAL A 174 10.99 22.77 -3.89
C VAL A 174 11.11 23.93 -2.90
N GLU A 175 10.33 24.98 -3.12
CA GLU A 175 9.96 25.91 -2.06
C GLU A 175 8.50 25.66 -1.73
N GLU A 176 8.22 24.63 -0.92
CA GLU A 176 7.14 24.67 0.06
C GLU A 176 7.13 23.42 0.96
N VAL A 177 7.09 23.72 2.27
CA VAL A 177 6.73 22.86 3.41
C VAL A 177 7.82 21.90 3.92
N PHE A 178 8.59 22.31 4.94
CA PHE A 178 8.51 21.85 6.35
C PHE A 178 9.57 22.56 7.23
N GLU A 179 9.33 22.57 8.55
CA GLU A 179 10.12 23.26 9.58
C GLU A 179 11.51 22.63 9.80
N GLU A 180 12.51 23.47 10.07
CA GLU A 180 13.89 23.08 10.37
C GLU A 180 13.96 22.13 11.59
N GLY A 181 14.49 20.92 11.41
CA GLY A 181 14.90 20.03 12.52
C GLY A 181 14.51 18.54 12.44
N GLU A 182 13.65 18.12 11.50
CA GLU A 182 13.29 16.70 11.36
C GLU A 182 14.24 15.97 10.40
N GLY A 183 15.23 15.26 10.94
CA GLY A 183 16.17 14.42 10.17
C GLY A 183 17.56 14.30 10.79
N GLU A 184 17.90 15.16 11.75
CA GLU A 184 19.22 15.16 12.38
C GLU A 184 19.51 13.85 13.13
N ASP A 185 18.54 13.28 13.84
CA ASP A 185 18.73 12.08 14.67
C ASP A 185 19.06 10.81 13.84
N VAL A 186 18.40 10.63 12.68
CA VAL A 186 18.67 9.49 11.79
C VAL A 186 19.98 9.69 11.03
N LYS A 187 20.29 10.94 10.68
CA LYS A 187 21.55 11.29 10.03
C LYS A 187 22.74 11.03 10.96
N GLU A 188 22.65 11.41 12.23
CA GLU A 188 23.69 11.15 13.23
C GLU A 188 23.94 9.65 13.45
N GLU A 189 22.88 8.84 13.58
CA GLU A 189 23.01 7.39 13.75
C GLU A 189 23.57 6.70 12.48
N MET A 190 23.20 7.18 11.29
CA MET A 190 23.75 6.67 10.03
C MET A 190 25.23 7.05 9.85
N GLU A 191 25.62 8.28 10.19
CA GLU A 191 27.02 8.72 10.20
C GLU A 191 27.86 7.90 11.21
N ALA A 192 27.28 7.57 12.37
CA ALA A 192 27.93 6.71 13.36
C ALA A 192 28.15 5.28 12.83
N LEU A 193 27.15 4.72 12.13
CA LEU A 193 27.25 3.40 11.50
C LEU A 193 28.28 3.39 10.36
N GLU A 194 28.25 4.38 9.47
CA GLU A 194 29.26 4.51 8.40
C GLU A 194 30.67 4.64 9.00
N GLY A 195 30.84 5.46 10.02
CA GLY A 195 32.11 5.62 10.72
C GLY A 195 32.58 4.34 11.42
N PHE A 196 31.67 3.50 11.91
CA PHE A 196 32.03 2.18 12.43
C PHE A 196 32.46 1.24 11.31
N LEU A 197 31.69 1.13 10.22
CA LEU A 197 31.97 0.23 9.11
C LEU A 197 33.28 0.58 8.39
N ARG A 198 33.56 1.88 8.21
CA ARG A 198 34.83 2.37 7.64
C ARG A 198 36.02 2.02 8.53
N ARG A 199 35.89 2.16 9.85
CA ARG A 199 37.00 1.89 10.80
C ARG A 199 37.27 0.40 10.99
N GLU A 200 36.22 -0.40 11.14
CA GLU A 200 36.35 -1.81 11.48
C GLU A 200 36.58 -2.69 10.25
N TYR A 201 35.95 -2.35 9.13
CA TYR A 201 35.93 -3.21 7.93
C TYR A 201 36.49 -2.54 6.68
N GLY A 202 36.88 -1.26 6.75
CA GLY A 202 37.36 -0.51 5.58
C GLY A 202 36.27 -0.29 4.53
N TRP A 203 34.99 -0.35 4.91
CA TRP A 203 33.88 -0.18 3.97
C TRP A 203 33.66 1.31 3.67
N GLU A 204 33.47 1.61 2.39
CA GLU A 204 33.07 2.93 1.90
C GLU A 204 31.69 2.81 1.25
N LEU A 205 30.69 3.37 1.92
CA LEU A 205 29.32 3.47 1.42
C LEU A 205 29.25 4.65 0.44
N GLY A 206 28.71 4.43 -0.76
CA GLY A 206 28.24 5.50 -1.64
C GLY A 206 26.76 5.78 -1.40
N ASP A 207 26.20 6.74 -2.14
CA ASP A 207 24.83 7.25 -1.94
C ASP A 207 23.75 6.15 -1.97
N GLU A 208 23.99 5.03 -2.66
CA GLU A 208 22.99 3.95 -2.80
C GLU A 208 23.51 2.53 -2.44
N PHE A 209 24.83 2.28 -2.45
CA PHE A 209 25.42 0.96 -2.18
C PHE A 209 26.89 1.03 -1.76
N VAL A 210 27.42 -0.07 -1.21
CA VAL A 210 28.83 -0.23 -0.83
C VAL A 210 29.70 -0.16 -2.10
N ARG A 211 30.57 0.84 -2.21
CA ARG A 211 31.47 1.01 -3.37
C ARG A 211 32.76 0.22 -3.21
N ARG A 212 33.27 0.15 -1.99
CA ARG A 212 34.53 -0.53 -1.65
C ARG A 212 34.44 -1.17 -0.28
N GLY A 213 34.99 -2.36 -0.11
CA GLY A 213 35.01 -3.02 1.20
C GLY A 213 35.68 -4.38 1.22
N MET A 214 35.96 -4.86 2.42
CA MET A 214 36.55 -6.18 2.65
C MET A 214 35.47 -7.26 2.70
N LEU A 215 35.58 -8.26 1.83
CA LEU A 215 34.73 -9.45 1.76
C LEU A 215 35.51 -10.65 2.29
N GLN A 216 34.91 -11.41 3.21
CA GLN A 216 35.45 -12.70 3.63
C GLN A 216 34.96 -13.81 2.69
N LEU A 217 35.89 -14.55 2.09
CA LEU A 217 35.59 -15.73 1.26
C LEU A 217 35.35 -16.98 2.13
N ASP A 218 34.79 -18.03 1.53
CA ASP A 218 34.43 -19.29 2.21
C ASP A 218 35.63 -20.00 2.87
N ASP A 219 36.85 -19.71 2.43
CA ASP A 219 38.11 -20.22 2.99
C ASP A 219 38.69 -19.34 4.11
N GLY A 220 38.00 -18.24 4.46
CA GLY A 220 38.40 -17.28 5.47
C GLY A 220 39.33 -16.19 4.97
N GLU A 221 39.69 -16.16 3.69
CA GLU A 221 40.48 -15.10 3.07
C GLU A 221 39.70 -13.78 3.03
N MET A 222 40.36 -12.67 3.34
CA MET A 222 39.78 -11.32 3.24
C MET A 222 40.24 -10.67 1.94
N VAL A 223 39.30 -10.36 1.05
CA VAL A 223 39.57 -9.72 -0.25
C VAL A 223 38.96 -8.33 -0.27
N GLU A 224 39.75 -7.34 -0.65
CA GLU A 224 39.25 -5.99 -0.91
C GLU A 224 38.56 -5.97 -2.28
N MET A 225 37.29 -5.61 -2.30
CA MET A 225 36.51 -5.44 -3.53
C MET A 225 36.22 -3.96 -3.75
N GLU A 226 36.31 -3.53 -5.01
CA GLU A 226 35.91 -2.22 -5.50
C GLU A 226 34.97 -2.46 -6.68
N MET A 227 33.76 -1.90 -6.65
CA MET A 227 32.79 -2.00 -7.74
C MET A 227 32.98 -0.82 -8.71
N GLU A 228 33.30 -1.09 -9.97
CA GLU A 228 33.30 -0.08 -11.03
C GLU A 228 31.85 0.29 -11.42
N GLU A 229 31.62 1.55 -11.75
CA GLU A 229 30.33 2.07 -12.24
C GLU A 229 29.86 1.26 -13.46
N MET A 230 28.69 0.62 -13.38
CA MET A 230 28.05 0.05 -14.58
C MET A 230 27.48 1.21 -15.39
N GLU A 231 28.04 1.48 -16.58
CA GLU A 231 27.54 2.46 -17.57
C GLU A 231 26.18 2.05 -18.20
N GLY A 232 25.20 1.59 -17.42
CA GLY A 232 23.92 1.08 -17.93
C GLY A 232 22.77 1.28 -16.96
N GLU A 233 22.41 2.54 -16.69
CA GLU A 233 21.18 2.91 -15.97
C GLU A 233 19.91 2.74 -16.83
N ASP A 234 20.06 2.45 -18.13
CA ASP A 234 18.98 2.27 -19.10
C ASP A 234 18.41 0.84 -19.16
N GLU A 235 19.06 -0.17 -18.58
CA GLU A 235 18.62 -1.57 -18.68
C GLU A 235 17.76 -2.10 -17.51
N ARG A 236 17.42 -1.26 -16.51
CA ARG A 236 16.67 -1.73 -15.32
C ARG A 236 15.17 -1.38 -15.29
N GLY A 237 14.59 -0.95 -16.42
CA GLY A 237 13.31 -0.23 -16.41
C GLY A 237 12.05 -0.94 -16.90
N GLU A 238 12.10 -2.08 -17.60
CA GLU A 238 10.91 -2.57 -18.33
C GLU A 238 10.45 -3.97 -17.91
N TYR A 239 9.90 -4.08 -16.68
CA TYR A 239 8.90 -5.11 -16.39
C TYR A 239 7.51 -4.49 -16.49
N ALA A 240 7.00 -4.33 -17.70
CA ALA A 240 5.59 -4.06 -17.94
C ALA A 240 4.82 -5.40 -17.90
N PRO A 241 3.75 -5.55 -17.07
CA PRO A 241 2.92 -6.74 -17.12
C PRO A 241 2.19 -6.83 -18.46
N VAL A 242 2.20 -8.02 -19.06
CA VAL A 242 1.48 -8.33 -20.30
C VAL A 242 -0.01 -8.47 -19.98
N VAL A 243 -0.85 -7.63 -20.57
CA VAL A 243 -2.31 -7.82 -20.60
C VAL A 243 -2.61 -8.93 -21.61
N VAL A 244 -3.18 -10.03 -21.14
CA VAL A 244 -3.69 -11.10 -21.99
C VAL A 244 -5.16 -10.80 -22.29
N ASP A 245 -5.47 -10.37 -23.51
CA ASP A 245 -6.84 -10.30 -23.99
C ASP A 245 -7.35 -11.72 -24.25
N LEU A 246 -8.30 -12.17 -23.42
CA LEU A 246 -9.04 -13.39 -23.66
C LEU A 246 -10.26 -13.07 -24.53
N ASP A 247 -10.02 -12.92 -25.83
CA ASP A 247 -11.10 -13.05 -26.80
C ASP A 247 -11.44 -14.54 -27.00
N ASN A 248 -12.72 -14.81 -26.79
CA ASN A 248 -13.38 -16.11 -26.72
C ASN A 248 -13.35 -16.89 -28.05
N PRO A 249 -13.47 -18.22 -27.99
CA PRO A 249 -14.50 -18.88 -28.78
C PRO A 249 -15.63 -19.47 -27.92
#